data_AF-A0A8X6VYD9-F1
#
_entry.id   AF-A0A8X6VYD9-F1
#
_cell.length_a   1.000
_cell.length_b   1.000
_cell.length_c   1.000
_cell.angle_alpha   90.00
_cell.angle_beta   90.00
_cell.angle_gamma   90.00
#
_symmetry.space_group_name_H-M   'P 1'
#
loop_
_entity.id
_entity.type
_entity.pdbx_description
1 polymer ?
#
loop_
_entity_poly.entity_id
_entity_poly.type
_entity_poly.pdbx_seq_one_letter_code
_entity_poly.pdbx_strand_id
1 'polypeptide(L)'
;MKTAGWSTRRFAAQVDRSECAVRNCSEQWIREGTHARKTGSGATRKTTRREDQRIVRPALVDSTVTRSTIRAYVGVAIVPQTISRHLAIANPSALSVHSL
;
A
#
# COMPACT_ATOMS: atom_id res chain seq x y z
N MET A 1 18.56 20.46 16.07
CA MET A 1 17.46 21.45 16.07
C MET A 1 17.49 22.22 17.38
N LYS A 2 17.74 23.53 17.35
CA LYS A 2 17.63 24.43 18.52
C LYS A 2 16.56 25.48 18.22
N THR A 3 15.32 25.04 18.06
CA THR A 3 14.17 25.95 17.92
C THR A 3 13.49 26.03 19.28
N ALA A 4 13.32 27.26 19.79
CA ALA A 4 12.69 27.60 21.07
C ALA A 4 13.45 27.29 22.38
N GLY A 5 14.71 26.84 22.35
CA GLY A 5 15.52 26.68 23.58
C GLY A 5 15.07 25.54 24.51
N TRP A 6 14.19 24.66 24.04
CA TRP A 6 13.73 23.51 24.81
C TRP A 6 14.72 22.35 24.71
N SER A 7 14.91 21.62 25.82
CA SER A 7 15.63 20.35 25.78
C SER A 7 14.79 19.28 25.07
N THR A 8 15.46 18.34 24.39
CA THR A 8 14.80 17.20 23.72
C THR A 8 13.90 16.42 24.68
N ARG A 9 14.35 16.24 25.94
CA ARG A 9 13.58 15.61 27.02
C ARG A 9 12.28 16.34 27.32
N ARG A 10 12.34 17.66 27.51
CA ARG A 10 11.15 18.48 27.82
C ARG A 10 10.15 18.42 26.67
N PHE A 11 10.62 18.53 25.44
CA PHE A 11 9.76 18.43 24.27
C PHE A 11 9.14 17.03 24.13
N ALA A 12 9.91 15.96 24.34
CA ALA A 12 9.42 14.58 24.33
C ALA A 12 8.33 14.33 25.36
N ALA A 13 8.50 14.84 26.59
CA ALA A 13 7.47 14.80 27.63
C ALA A 13 6.21 15.59 27.25
N GLN A 14 6.37 16.77 26.63
CA GLN A 14 5.25 17.60 26.20
C GLN A 14 4.39 16.94 25.11
N VAL A 15 5.01 16.15 24.23
CA VAL A 15 4.30 15.46 23.13
C VAL A 15 3.96 13.99 23.42
N ASP A 16 4.22 13.52 24.64
CA ASP A 16 4.06 12.13 25.07
C ASP A 16 4.72 11.11 24.10
N ARG A 17 5.98 11.37 23.76
CA ARG A 17 6.81 10.49 22.91
C ARG A 17 8.17 10.26 23.54
N SER A 18 8.87 9.25 23.04
CA SER A 18 10.25 9.01 23.46
C SER A 18 11.20 10.08 22.91
N GLU A 19 12.26 10.38 23.67
CA GLU A 19 13.33 11.29 23.21
C GLU A 19 13.93 10.82 21.87
N CYS A 20 14.01 9.51 21.65
CA CYS A 20 14.50 8.91 20.42
C CYS A 20 13.56 9.20 19.22
N ALA A 21 12.24 9.09 19.41
CA ALA A 21 11.28 9.40 18.36
C ALA A 21 11.33 10.88 17.96
N VAL A 22 11.43 11.78 18.94
CA VAL A 22 11.63 13.21 18.71
C VAL A 22 12.92 13.47 17.92
N ARG A 23 14.04 12.87 18.34
CA ARG A 23 15.33 13.05 17.68
C ARG A 23 15.27 12.58 16.23
N ASN A 24 14.76 11.37 15.98
CA ASN A 24 14.66 10.80 14.63
C ASN A 24 13.76 11.66 13.72
N CYS A 25 12.63 12.15 14.22
CA CYS A 25 11.74 13.05 13.48
C CYS A 25 12.44 14.38 13.14
N SER A 26 13.17 14.94 14.10
CA SER A 26 13.92 16.19 13.94
C SER A 26 15.04 16.06 12.89
N GLU A 27 15.78 14.96 12.95
CA GLU A 27 16.85 14.64 11.99
C GLU A 27 16.26 14.39 10.59
N GLN A 28 15.13 13.68 10.51
CA GLN A 28 14.43 13.47 9.24
C GLN A 28 13.99 14.81 8.63
N TRP A 29 13.41 15.70 9.44
CA TRP A 29 13.02 17.03 8.98
C TRP A 29 14.21 17.84 8.44
N ILE A 30 15.34 17.85 9.15
CA ILE A 30 16.55 18.57 8.71
C ILE A 30 17.10 17.99 7.41
N ARG A 31 17.09 16.66 7.26
CA ARG A 31 17.66 15.96 6.11
C ARG A 31 16.77 16.00 4.88
N GLU A 32 15.46 15.83 5.06
CA GLU A 32 14.51 15.54 3.97
C GLU A 32 13.47 16.66 3.78
N GLY A 33 13.42 17.65 4.68
CA GLY A 33 12.41 18.71 4.66
C GLY A 33 10.99 18.21 4.91
N THR A 34 10.84 16.97 5.39
CA THR A 34 9.55 16.33 5.63
C THR A 34 9.54 15.53 6.92
N HIS A 35 8.41 15.58 7.62
CA HIS A 35 8.12 14.71 8.76
C HIS A 35 7.31 13.48 8.33
N ALA A 36 6.97 13.38 7.04
CA ALA A 36 6.20 12.27 6.51
C ALA A 36 7.01 10.98 6.66
N ARG A 37 6.36 9.93 7.16
CA ARG A 37 6.98 8.60 7.22
C ARG A 37 7.25 8.12 5.81
N LYS A 38 8.45 7.57 5.59
CA LYS A 38 8.72 6.83 4.36
C LYS A 38 7.76 5.67 4.27
N THR A 39 7.09 5.52 3.13
CA THR A 39 6.36 4.29 2.82
C THR A 39 7.34 3.14 2.94
N GLY A 40 7.06 2.20 3.84
CA GLY A 40 7.91 1.03 4.00
C GLY A 40 7.97 0.23 2.70
N SER A 41 9.07 -0.48 2.49
CA SER A 41 9.11 -1.58 1.53
C SER A 41 8.19 -2.67 2.06
N GLY A 42 6.90 -2.61 1.72
CA GLY A 42 5.97 -3.69 2.03
C GLY A 42 6.49 -5.02 1.48
N ALA A 43 5.87 -6.13 1.88
CA ALA A 43 6.24 -7.45 1.37
C ALA A 43 6.28 -7.44 -0.18
N THR A 44 7.33 -8.06 -0.73
CA THR A 44 7.49 -8.21 -2.19
C THR A 44 6.24 -8.83 -2.76
N ARG A 45 5.64 -8.19 -3.76
CA ARG A 45 4.44 -8.70 -4.42
C ARG A 45 4.77 -10.02 -5.11
N LYS A 46 3.88 -11.01 -4.97
CA LYS A 46 3.97 -12.29 -5.68
C LYS A 46 3.69 -12.16 -7.18
N THR A 47 3.04 -11.07 -7.59
CA THR A 47 2.71 -10.78 -8.98
C THR A 47 3.52 -9.59 -9.49
N THR A 48 3.93 -9.67 -10.74
CA THR A 48 4.58 -8.57 -11.46
C THR A 48 3.54 -7.58 -11.97
N ARG A 49 3.95 -6.34 -12.30
CA ARG A 49 3.05 -5.35 -12.91
C ARG A 49 2.38 -5.85 -14.19
N ARG A 50 3.08 -6.69 -14.97
CA ARG A 50 2.54 -7.28 -16.21
C ARG A 50 1.45 -8.31 -15.90
N GLU A 51 1.65 -9.14 -14.88
CA GLU A 51 0.64 -10.09 -14.43
C GLU A 51 -0.59 -9.38 -13.85
N ASP A 52 -0.40 -8.35 -13.02
CA ASP A 52 -1.50 -7.52 -12.50
C ASP A 52 -2.36 -6.95 -13.63
N GLN A 53 -1.73 -6.46 -14.69
CA GLN A 53 -2.43 -5.97 -15.87
C GLN A 53 -3.18 -7.07 -16.62
N ARG A 54 -2.61 -8.27 -16.74
CA ARG A 54 -3.29 -9.43 -17.35
C ARG A 54 -4.46 -9.93 -16.50
N ILE A 55 -4.43 -9.72 -15.18
CA ILE A 55 -5.54 -10.04 -14.28
C ILE A 55 -6.70 -9.05 -14.48
N VAL A 56 -6.39 -7.75 -14.55
CA VAL A 56 -7.41 -6.70 -14.52
C VAL A 56 -7.98 -6.37 -15.90
N ARG A 57 -7.16 -6.35 -16.96
CA ARG A 57 -7.59 -5.94 -18.31
C ARG A 57 -8.82 -6.71 -18.83
N PRO A 58 -8.90 -8.05 -18.74
CA PRO A 58 -10.06 -8.78 -19.24
C PRO A 58 -11.37 -8.33 -18.57
N ALA A 59 -11.35 -8.18 -17.24
CA ALA A 59 -12.53 -7.77 -16.47
C ALA A 59 -12.92 -6.29 -16.68
N LEU A 60 -12.00 -5.44 -17.13
CA LEU A 60 -12.30 -4.06 -17.52
C LEU A 60 -12.94 -3.97 -18.91
N VAL A 61 -12.61 -4.91 -19.81
CA VAL A 61 -13.16 -4.97 -21.16
C VAL A 61 -14.52 -5.66 -21.16
N ASP A 62 -14.66 -6.74 -20.39
CA ASP A 62 -15.88 -7.54 -20.27
C ASP A 62 -16.07 -7.96 -18.81
N SER A 63 -17.12 -7.44 -18.17
CA SER A 63 -17.43 -7.69 -16.77
C SER A 63 -17.94 -9.11 -16.50
N THR A 64 -18.28 -9.87 -17.54
CA THR A 64 -18.76 -11.27 -17.42
C THR A 64 -17.61 -12.29 -17.37
N VAL A 65 -16.38 -11.83 -17.61
CA VAL A 65 -15.19 -12.70 -17.59
C VAL A 65 -15.00 -13.31 -16.21
N THR A 66 -15.06 -14.64 -16.15
CA THR A 66 -14.92 -15.37 -14.91
C THR A 66 -13.46 -15.46 -14.45
N ARG A 67 -13.29 -15.68 -13.14
CA ARG A 67 -11.98 -15.85 -12.52
C ARG A 67 -11.17 -17.02 -13.09
N SER A 68 -11.80 -18.11 -13.50
CA SER A 68 -11.13 -19.25 -14.13
C SER A 68 -10.57 -18.87 -15.51
N THR A 69 -11.32 -18.11 -16.31
CA THR A 69 -10.86 -17.58 -17.59
C THR A 69 -9.65 -16.66 -17.41
N ILE A 70 -9.70 -15.76 -16.42
CA ILE A 70 -8.55 -14.89 -16.09
C ILE A 70 -7.34 -15.72 -15.68
N ARG A 71 -7.53 -16.73 -14.84
CA ARG A 71 -6.43 -17.61 -14.41
C ARG A 71 -5.77 -18.33 -15.59
N ALA A 72 -6.56 -18.84 -16.53
CA ALA A 72 -6.05 -19.48 -17.74
C ALA A 72 -5.28 -18.48 -18.62
N TYR A 73 -5.79 -17.26 -18.76
CA TYR A 73 -5.17 -16.20 -19.57
C TYR A 73 -3.83 -15.69 -19.01
N VAL A 74 -3.71 -15.58 -17.68
CA VAL A 74 -2.50 -15.02 -17.05
C VAL A 74 -1.30 -15.99 -17.19
N GLY A 75 -1.55 -17.30 -17.22
CA GLY A 75 -0.54 -18.32 -17.52
C GLY A 75 0.44 -18.62 -16.38
N VAL A 76 0.20 -18.10 -15.18
CA VAL A 76 0.99 -18.41 -13.97
C VAL A 76 0.10 -18.94 -12.84
N ALA A 77 0.69 -19.72 -11.95
CA ALA A 77 0.00 -20.33 -10.82
C ALA A 77 -0.37 -19.27 -9.76
N ILE A 78 -1.49 -18.58 -9.99
CA ILE A 78 -2.04 -17.58 -9.08
C ILE A 78 -3.23 -18.20 -8.33
N VAL A 79 -3.26 -17.98 -7.02
CA VAL A 79 -4.38 -18.41 -6.16
C VAL A 79 -5.61 -17.54 -6.48
N PRO A 80 -6.82 -18.11 -6.56
CA PRO A 80 -8.04 -17.37 -6.91
C PRO A 80 -8.30 -16.09 -6.07
N GLN A 81 -7.90 -16.08 -4.80
CA GLN A 81 -8.04 -14.91 -3.92
C GLN A 81 -7.22 -13.70 -4.40
N THR A 82 -6.06 -13.92 -5.02
CA THR A 82 -5.25 -12.85 -5.59
C THR A 82 -6.00 -12.17 -6.73
N ILE A 83 -6.62 -12.94 -7.63
CA ILE A 83 -7.44 -12.39 -8.72
C ILE A 83 -8.58 -11.54 -8.15
N SER A 84 -9.36 -12.08 -7.20
CA SER A 84 -10.44 -11.34 -6.55
C SER A 84 -9.95 -10.04 -5.90
N ARG A 85 -8.79 -10.06 -5.24
CA ARG A 85 -8.17 -8.87 -4.64
C ARG A 85 -7.81 -7.82 -5.69
N HIS A 86 -7.19 -8.20 -6.80
CA HIS A 86 -6.82 -7.26 -7.86
C HIS A 86 -8.05 -6.66 -8.55
N LEU A 87 -9.10 -7.44 -8.77
CA LEU A 87 -10.36 -6.94 -9.32
C LEU A 87 -11.04 -5.96 -8.36
N ALA A 88 -11.08 -6.26 -7.06
CA ALA A 88 -11.61 -5.37 -6.04
C ALA A 88 -10.88 -4.02 -5.97
N ILE A 89 -9.54 -4.03 -6.09
CA ILE A 89 -8.73 -2.81 -6.11
C ILE A 89 -8.98 -2.00 -7.38
N ALA A 90 -9.09 -2.67 -8.53
CA ALA A 90 -9.25 -2.02 -9.83
C ALA A 90 -10.67 -1.49 -10.08
N ASN A 91 -11.68 -2.17 -9.53
CA ASN A 91 -13.08 -1.80 -9.68
C ASN A 91 -13.82 -1.97 -8.34
N PRO A 92 -13.71 -0.98 -7.42
CA PRO A 92 -14.31 -1.07 -6.09
C PRO A 92 -15.84 -1.14 -6.10
N SER A 93 -16.50 -0.77 -7.21
CA SER A 93 -17.96 -0.84 -7.35
C SER A 93 -18.46 -2.18 -7.94
N ALA A 94 -17.60 -3.01 -8.53
CA ALA A 94 -18.00 -4.30 -9.12
C ALA A 94 -18.27 -5.41 -8.08
N LEU A 95 -17.94 -5.19 -6.80
CA LEU A 95 -18.20 -6.16 -5.74
C LEU A 95 -19.67 -6.22 -5.30
N SER A 96 -20.56 -5.42 -5.89
CA SER A 96 -21.98 -5.39 -5.52
C SER A 96 -22.86 -6.41 -6.27
N VAL A 97 -22.37 -7.11 -7.30
CA VAL A 97 -23.26 -7.84 -8.24
C VAL A 97 -23.15 -9.36 -8.27
N HIS A 98 -22.30 -9.99 -7.43
CA HIS A 98 -22.19 -11.46 -7.40
C HIS A 98 -22.26 -12.03 -5.98
N SER A 99 -23.38 -11.79 -5.32
CA SER A 99 -23.92 -12.71 -4.32
C SER A 99 -25.29 -13.14 -4.80
N LEU A 100 -25.33 -14.29 -5.50
CA LEU A 100 -26.43 -15.26 -5.62
C LEU A 100 -25.88 -16.48 -6.39
#